data_AF-A0A956EVN7-F1
#
_entry.id   AF-A0A956EVN7-F1
#
_cell.length_a   1.000
_cell.length_b   1.000
_cell.length_c   1.000
_cell.angle_alpha   90.00
_cell.angle_beta   90.00
_cell.angle_gamma   90.00
#
_symmetry.space_group_name_H-M   'P 1'
#
loop_
_entity.id
_entity.type
_entity.pdbx_description
1 polymer ?
#
loop_
_entity_poly.entity_id
_entity_poly.type
_entity_poly.pdbx_seq_one_letter_code
_entity_poly.pdbx_strand_id
1 'polypeptide(L)'
;VPEDMYVAGFRPIAPNGTHHTVLSRETGSQADGIYPCDAGTNGPVMIYGSGVGTTPLEFPQGVAVKLKKGEKLLLNLHLFNVSPSGLSGRSGIEVRRVDPADVEHEAEMLLAGKDQGLVIDTGENTQTGHCTMTGDVTVFAVIPHMHQLGIHMQVSAETSAGSQQMVDTDYTFDDQQYHIQDPLVQLKAGDQVKVDCTYYNDRGETVYFGDSSLAEMCYAGIYRYPALGTPYITCTQ
;
A
#
# COMPACT_ATOMS: atom_id res chain seq x y z
N VAL A 1 5.38 -0.94 -20.30
CA VAL A 1 5.36 -2.42 -20.23
C VAL A 1 5.51 -3.01 -21.63
N PRO A 2 6.50 -3.89 -21.89
CA PRO A 2 6.83 -4.35 -23.24
C PRO A 2 5.88 -5.43 -23.81
N GLU A 3 5.25 -6.22 -22.95
CA GLU A 3 4.36 -7.34 -23.28
C GLU A 3 3.37 -7.57 -22.14
N ASP A 4 2.25 -8.27 -22.42
CA ASP A 4 1.33 -8.68 -21.36
C ASP A 4 2.07 -9.59 -20.38
N MET A 5 1.98 -9.30 -19.09
CA MET A 5 2.62 -10.10 -18.04
C MET A 5 1.72 -10.24 -16.82
N TYR A 6 1.78 -11.42 -16.22
CA TYR A 6 1.13 -11.75 -14.96
C TYR A 6 2.19 -11.85 -13.87
N VAL A 7 2.07 -11.01 -12.86
CA VAL A 7 3.03 -10.86 -11.76
C VAL A 7 2.46 -11.47 -10.50
N ALA A 8 3.07 -12.54 -10.02
CA ALA A 8 2.67 -13.27 -8.82
C ALA A 8 3.55 -12.97 -7.59
N GLY A 9 4.37 -11.92 -7.67
CA GLY A 9 5.20 -11.50 -6.54
C GLY A 9 6.09 -10.32 -6.88
N PHE A 10 6.51 -9.61 -5.85
CA PHE A 10 7.33 -8.40 -5.94
C PHE A 10 8.51 -8.50 -4.97
N ARG A 11 9.68 -8.02 -5.40
CA ARG A 11 10.85 -7.86 -4.54
C ARG A 11 11.43 -6.45 -4.70
N PRO A 12 11.52 -5.65 -3.63
CA PRO A 12 12.17 -4.34 -3.72
C PRO A 12 13.70 -4.50 -3.81
N ILE A 13 14.31 -3.73 -4.71
CA ILE A 13 15.74 -3.46 -4.73
C ILE A 13 15.91 -2.07 -4.11
N ALA A 14 16.37 -2.03 -2.86
CA ALA A 14 16.49 -0.80 -2.07
C ALA A 14 17.91 -0.66 -1.50
N PRO A 15 18.88 -0.15 -2.29
CA PRO A 15 20.20 0.19 -1.75
C PRO A 15 20.10 1.33 -0.72
N ASN A 16 21.14 1.49 0.10
CA ASN A 16 21.21 2.57 1.08
C ASN A 16 20.86 3.92 0.44
N GLY A 17 19.96 4.66 1.09
CA GLY A 17 19.38 5.90 0.58
C GLY A 17 18.02 5.74 -0.11
N THR A 18 17.56 4.52 -0.39
CA THR A 18 16.16 4.27 -0.81
C THR A 18 15.29 4.14 0.42
N HIS A 19 14.43 5.13 0.66
CA HIS A 19 13.57 5.13 1.85
C HIS A 19 12.24 4.42 1.58
N HIS A 20 11.56 4.76 0.49
CA HIS A 20 10.39 4.02 0.02
C HIS A 20 10.22 4.14 -1.49
N THR A 21 9.47 3.20 -2.06
CA THR A 21 9.10 3.21 -3.47
C THR A 21 7.63 2.87 -3.66
N VAL A 22 6.99 3.57 -4.59
CA VAL A 22 5.62 3.29 -5.02
C VAL A 22 5.62 3.00 -6.51
N LEU A 23 5.15 1.82 -6.89
CA LEU A 23 4.89 1.46 -8.27
C LEU A 23 3.41 1.68 -8.57
N SER A 24 3.10 2.46 -9.59
CA SER A 24 1.73 2.82 -9.97
C SER A 24 1.52 2.80 -11.49
N ARG A 25 0.26 2.74 -11.92
CA ARG A 25 -0.14 2.86 -13.32
C ARG A 25 -0.21 4.34 -13.71
N GLU A 26 0.69 4.76 -14.59
CA GLU A 26 0.77 6.12 -15.09
C GLU A 26 -0.33 6.35 -16.14
N THR A 27 -1.12 7.41 -15.96
CA THR A 27 -2.18 7.81 -16.91
C THR A 27 -1.78 9.00 -17.77
N GLY A 28 -0.65 9.64 -17.48
CA GLY A 28 -0.16 10.81 -18.21
C GLY A 28 0.49 10.50 -19.56
N SER A 29 0.66 11.56 -20.35
CA SER A 29 1.41 11.50 -21.62
C SER A 29 2.91 11.72 -21.44
N GLN A 30 3.41 11.74 -20.20
CA GLN A 30 4.80 12.05 -19.89
C GLN A 30 5.74 11.08 -20.63
N ALA A 31 6.84 11.61 -21.17
CA ALA A 31 7.85 10.81 -21.83
C ALA A 31 8.58 9.94 -20.79
N ASP A 32 9.01 8.76 -21.20
CA ASP A 32 9.83 7.89 -20.35
C ASP A 32 11.11 8.63 -19.93
N GLY A 33 11.45 8.55 -18.65
CA GLY A 33 12.62 9.22 -18.10
C GLY A 33 12.58 9.34 -16.59
N ILE A 34 13.62 9.94 -16.03
CA ILE A 34 13.72 10.27 -14.61
C ILE A 34 13.47 11.76 -14.45
N TYR A 35 12.59 12.12 -13.53
CA TYR A 35 12.23 13.50 -13.23
C TYR A 35 11.89 13.64 -11.74
N PRO A 36 12.01 14.85 -11.16
CA PRO A 36 11.52 15.11 -9.81
C PRO A 36 10.03 14.79 -9.70
N CYS A 37 9.65 14.07 -8.65
CA CYS A 37 8.28 13.66 -8.37
C CYS A 37 7.98 13.78 -6.88
N ASP A 38 6.70 13.79 -6.56
CA ASP A 38 6.13 13.76 -5.21
C ASP A 38 4.97 12.76 -5.17
N ALA A 39 4.29 12.61 -4.03
CA ALA A 39 3.17 11.69 -3.91
C ALA A 39 2.01 12.05 -4.88
N GLY A 40 1.81 13.33 -5.18
CA GLY A 40 0.80 13.81 -6.15
C GLY A 40 1.13 13.45 -7.60
N THR A 41 2.37 13.05 -7.88
CA THR A 41 2.79 12.53 -9.19
C THR A 41 2.40 11.06 -9.38
N ASN A 42 2.06 10.34 -8.30
CA ASN A 42 1.70 8.93 -8.39
C ASN A 42 0.51 8.71 -9.32
N GLY A 43 0.57 7.61 -10.07
CA GLY A 43 -0.55 7.15 -10.86
C GLY A 43 -1.76 6.79 -9.98
N PRO A 44 -2.98 6.94 -10.50
CA PRO A 44 -4.22 6.70 -9.75
C PRO A 44 -4.33 5.28 -9.17
N VAL A 45 -3.65 4.32 -9.78
CA VAL A 45 -3.73 2.90 -9.40
C VAL A 45 -2.38 2.44 -8.90
N MET A 46 -2.28 2.21 -7.60
CA MET A 46 -1.11 1.58 -6.98
C MET A 46 -1.01 0.11 -7.40
N ILE A 47 0.20 -0.33 -7.73
CA ILE A 47 0.52 -1.72 -8.06
C ILE A 47 1.24 -2.39 -6.91
N TYR A 48 2.20 -1.69 -6.28
CA TYR A 48 3.03 -2.18 -5.19
C TYR A 48 3.67 -1.01 -4.43
N GLY A 49 3.75 -1.12 -3.11
CA GLY A 49 4.51 -0.21 -2.25
C GLY A 49 5.57 -0.96 -1.43
N SER A 50 6.67 -0.29 -1.12
CA SER A 50 7.68 -0.82 -0.19
C SER A 50 8.45 0.30 0.50
N GLY A 51 8.84 0.08 1.74
CA GLY A 51 9.71 0.94 2.53
C GLY A 51 11.04 0.27 2.87
N VAL A 52 11.76 0.86 3.82
CA VAL A 52 12.92 0.22 4.45
C VAL A 52 12.45 -1.10 5.09
N GLY A 53 13.27 -2.14 4.95
CA GLY A 53 13.01 -3.45 5.53
C GLY A 53 12.03 -4.34 4.78
N THR A 54 11.19 -3.81 3.86
CA THR A 54 10.15 -4.61 3.19
C THR A 54 10.73 -5.86 2.53
N THR A 55 10.23 -7.02 2.95
CA THR A 55 10.64 -8.32 2.42
C THR A 55 9.93 -8.65 1.09
N PRO A 56 10.41 -9.64 0.32
CA PRO A 56 9.71 -10.07 -0.90
C PRO A 56 8.28 -10.51 -0.60
N LEU A 57 7.34 -10.04 -1.42
CA LEU A 57 5.92 -10.43 -1.36
C LEU A 57 5.65 -11.51 -2.40
N GLU A 58 5.16 -12.66 -1.95
CA GLU A 58 4.77 -13.79 -2.78
C GLU A 58 3.24 -13.96 -2.74
N PHE A 59 2.61 -14.08 -3.92
CA PHE A 59 1.16 -14.24 -4.00
C PHE A 59 0.75 -15.71 -3.87
N PRO A 60 -0.51 -16.00 -3.45
CA PRO A 60 -1.06 -17.34 -3.50
C PRO A 60 -0.95 -17.96 -4.90
N GLN A 61 -0.92 -19.30 -4.96
CA GLN A 61 -0.98 -20.01 -6.23
C GLN A 61 -2.24 -19.61 -7.01
N GLY A 62 -2.11 -19.43 -8.33
CA GLY A 62 -3.23 -19.01 -9.19
C GLY A 62 -3.50 -17.50 -9.19
N VAL A 63 -2.84 -16.71 -8.35
CA VAL A 63 -3.13 -15.28 -8.18
C VAL A 63 -2.02 -14.41 -8.76
N ALA A 64 -2.37 -13.43 -9.59
CA ALA A 64 -1.40 -12.52 -10.19
C ALA A 64 -1.96 -11.11 -10.50
N VAL A 65 -1.14 -10.08 -10.36
CA VAL A 65 -1.43 -8.75 -10.94
C VAL A 65 -1.14 -8.78 -12.43
N LYS A 66 -2.09 -8.33 -13.25
CA LYS A 66 -1.89 -8.17 -14.70
C LYS A 66 -1.35 -6.80 -15.05
N LEU A 67 -0.29 -6.78 -15.86
CA LEU A 67 0.23 -5.59 -16.53
C LEU A 67 0.10 -5.78 -18.03
N LYS A 68 -0.53 -4.82 -18.70
CA LYS A 68 -0.84 -4.90 -20.14
C LYS A 68 0.32 -4.36 -20.97
N LYS A 69 0.54 -4.93 -22.15
CA LYS A 69 1.45 -4.38 -23.14
C LYS A 69 1.10 -2.93 -23.45
N GLY A 70 2.12 -2.07 -23.45
CA GLY A 70 1.98 -0.64 -23.72
C GLY A 70 1.55 0.20 -22.51
N GLU A 71 1.19 -0.43 -21.39
CA GLU A 71 0.89 0.29 -20.14
C GLU A 71 2.12 1.06 -19.66
N LYS A 72 1.91 2.31 -19.24
CA LYS A 72 2.96 3.13 -18.62
C LYS A 72 2.92 2.93 -17.11
N LEU A 73 4.09 2.77 -16.52
CA LEU A 73 4.25 2.62 -15.08
C LEU A 73 5.10 3.76 -14.56
N LEU A 74 4.79 4.21 -13.36
CA LEU A 74 5.61 5.15 -12.61
C LEU A 74 6.17 4.45 -11.38
N LEU A 75 7.50 4.44 -11.25
CA LEU A 75 8.18 4.08 -10.03
C LEU A 75 8.61 5.37 -9.32
N ASN A 76 7.85 5.76 -8.31
CA ASN A 76 8.16 6.89 -7.45
C ASN A 76 9.19 6.46 -6.40
N LEU A 77 10.24 7.27 -6.23
CA LEU A 77 11.39 6.97 -5.40
C LEU A 77 11.58 8.09 -4.39
N HIS A 78 11.25 7.81 -3.13
CA HIS A 78 11.67 8.69 -2.04
C HIS A 78 13.08 8.29 -1.60
N LEU A 79 14.02 9.19 -1.88
CA LEU A 79 15.43 9.01 -1.56
C LEU A 79 15.80 9.89 -0.37
N PHE A 80 16.51 9.32 0.60
CA PHE A 80 16.95 10.03 1.79
C PHE A 80 18.42 9.75 2.08
N ASN A 81 19.24 10.80 2.04
CA ASN A 81 20.68 10.70 2.34
C ASN A 81 21.04 11.64 3.49
N VAL A 82 21.29 11.08 4.67
CA VAL A 82 21.77 11.82 5.85
C VAL A 82 23.28 12.01 5.88
N SER A 83 24.01 11.36 4.95
CA SER A 83 25.47 11.45 4.88
C SER A 83 25.90 12.66 4.06
N PRO A 84 27.02 13.33 4.43
CA PRO A 84 27.66 14.33 3.56
C PRO A 84 28.27 13.71 2.29
N SER A 85 28.47 12.39 2.24
CA SER A 85 28.91 11.69 1.03
C SER A 85 27.76 11.37 0.10
N GLY A 86 28.01 11.45 -1.21
CA GLY A 86 27.05 10.98 -2.21
C GLY A 86 26.82 9.46 -2.10
N LEU A 87 25.57 9.05 -2.25
CA LEU A 87 25.19 7.64 -2.36
C LEU A 87 25.00 7.28 -3.85
N SER A 88 25.27 6.03 -4.19
CA SER A 88 24.99 5.49 -5.52
C SER A 88 24.45 4.07 -5.41
N GLY A 89 23.53 3.73 -6.28
CA GLY A 89 22.85 2.44 -6.27
C GLY A 89 21.77 2.40 -7.34
N ARG A 90 21.22 1.21 -7.57
CA ARG A 90 20.07 1.01 -8.45
C ARG A 90 18.89 0.58 -7.59
N SER A 91 17.94 1.48 -7.42
CA SER A 91 16.64 1.15 -6.84
C SER A 91 15.71 0.57 -7.91
N GLY A 92 14.77 -0.28 -7.53
CA GLY A 92 13.85 -0.89 -8.48
C GLY A 92 12.90 -1.88 -7.82
N ILE A 93 11.94 -2.38 -8.58
CA ILE A 93 11.07 -3.48 -8.19
C ILE A 93 11.28 -4.63 -9.17
N GLU A 94 11.69 -5.78 -8.65
CA GLU A 94 11.68 -7.03 -9.40
C GLU A 94 10.31 -7.68 -9.29
N VAL A 95 9.89 -8.32 -10.39
CA VAL A 95 8.61 -8.99 -10.49
C VAL A 95 8.81 -10.47 -10.76
N ARG A 96 8.09 -11.33 -10.04
CA ARG A 96 8.02 -12.75 -10.37
C ARG A 96 6.88 -12.98 -11.35
N ARG A 97 7.22 -13.34 -12.60
CA ARG A 97 6.24 -13.64 -13.64
C ARG A 97 5.76 -15.09 -13.54
N VAL A 98 4.52 -15.33 -13.96
CA VAL A 98 3.93 -16.67 -14.12
C VAL A 98 3.34 -16.83 -15.52
N ASP A 99 3.19 -18.09 -15.96
CA ASP A 99 2.52 -18.38 -17.23
C ASP A 99 1.04 -17.96 -17.11
N PRO A 100 0.46 -17.26 -18.12
CA PRO A 100 -0.97 -16.97 -18.14
C PRO A 100 -1.87 -18.20 -17.91
N ALA A 101 -1.43 -19.40 -18.31
CA ALA A 101 -2.16 -20.65 -18.11
C ALA A 101 -2.26 -21.07 -16.62
N ASP A 102 -1.38 -20.55 -15.76
CA ASP A 102 -1.36 -20.84 -14.32
C ASP A 102 -2.15 -19.80 -13.51
N VAL A 103 -2.79 -18.82 -14.15
CA VAL A 103 -3.54 -17.75 -13.47
C VAL A 103 -5.03 -18.07 -13.42
N GLU A 104 -5.55 -18.19 -12.20
CA GLU A 104 -6.97 -18.40 -11.90
C GLU A 104 -7.67 -17.07 -11.58
N HIS A 105 -6.97 -16.16 -10.89
CA HIS A 105 -7.51 -14.87 -10.47
C HIS A 105 -6.51 -13.72 -10.70
N GLU A 106 -6.99 -12.64 -11.30
CA GLU A 106 -6.26 -11.37 -11.31
C GLU A 106 -6.38 -10.72 -9.92
N ALA A 107 -5.28 -10.19 -9.38
CA ALA A 107 -5.25 -9.43 -8.12
C ALA A 107 -5.10 -7.93 -8.36
N GLU A 108 -5.54 -7.15 -7.39
CA GLU A 108 -5.31 -5.70 -7.33
C GLU A 108 -4.98 -5.27 -5.90
N MET A 109 -4.31 -4.12 -5.79
CA MET A 109 -4.07 -3.44 -4.53
C MET A 109 -5.04 -2.26 -4.40
N LEU A 110 -5.57 -2.05 -3.20
CA LEU A 110 -6.31 -0.84 -2.83
C LEU A 110 -5.76 -0.25 -1.53
N LEU A 111 -6.07 1.02 -1.27
CA LEU A 111 -5.81 1.65 0.01
C LEU A 111 -7.15 1.80 0.75
N ALA A 112 -7.20 1.33 2.00
CA ALA A 112 -8.32 1.51 2.91
C ALA A 112 -7.84 2.31 4.14
N GLY A 113 -8.64 3.22 4.66
CA GLY A 113 -8.29 3.96 5.87
C GLY A 113 -9.02 5.29 5.99
N LYS A 114 -8.37 6.27 6.62
CA LYS A 114 -8.94 7.61 6.87
C LYS A 114 -8.08 8.68 6.23
N ASP A 115 -8.61 9.30 5.18
CA ASP A 115 -8.00 10.44 4.48
C ASP A 115 -8.68 11.75 4.91
N GLN A 116 -9.97 11.87 4.66
CA GLN A 116 -10.77 13.05 4.98
C GLN A 116 -11.01 13.14 6.48
N GLY A 117 -10.72 14.31 7.04
CA GLY A 117 -10.93 14.56 8.46
C GLY A 117 -9.95 13.83 9.39
N LEU A 118 -8.79 13.38 8.88
CA LEU A 118 -7.71 12.91 9.73
C LEU A 118 -7.15 14.08 10.56
N VAL A 119 -7.24 13.96 11.88
CA VAL A 119 -6.79 14.98 12.84
C VAL A 119 -6.07 14.29 13.99
N ILE A 120 -4.80 14.62 14.18
CA ILE A 120 -3.94 14.04 15.22
C ILE A 120 -3.62 15.13 16.24
N ASP A 121 -4.45 15.22 17.28
CA ASP A 121 -4.19 16.12 18.41
C ASP A 121 -2.97 15.66 19.23
N THR A 122 -2.46 16.56 20.07
CA THR A 122 -1.32 16.26 20.94
C THR A 122 -1.63 15.12 21.91
N GLY A 123 -0.64 14.26 22.16
CA GLY A 123 -0.77 13.06 22.98
C GLY A 123 -1.13 11.83 22.14
N GLU A 124 -1.62 10.79 22.81
CA GLU A 124 -2.06 9.56 22.15
C GLU A 124 -3.45 9.74 21.55
N ASN A 125 -3.63 9.36 20.29
CA ASN A 125 -4.89 9.50 19.57
C ASN A 125 -5.07 8.35 18.58
N THR A 126 -6.28 7.81 18.49
CA THR A 126 -6.64 6.81 17.48
C THR A 126 -7.62 7.39 16.47
N GLN A 127 -7.34 7.20 15.19
CA GLN A 127 -8.19 7.59 14.08
C GLN A 127 -8.66 6.34 13.33
N THR A 128 -9.96 6.30 13.02
CA THR A 128 -10.61 5.14 12.42
C THR A 128 -11.14 5.47 11.03
N GLY A 129 -10.93 4.58 10.06
CA GLY A 129 -11.60 4.61 8.76
C GLY A 129 -12.37 3.31 8.50
N HIS A 130 -13.55 3.42 7.90
CA HIS A 130 -14.40 2.29 7.52
C HIS A 130 -14.61 2.25 6.02
N CYS A 131 -14.08 1.23 5.33
CA CYS A 131 -14.12 1.15 3.87
C CYS A 131 -14.97 -0.02 3.39
N THR A 132 -15.99 0.23 2.56
CA THR A 132 -17.01 -0.76 2.18
C THR A 132 -16.67 -1.47 0.87
N MET A 133 -16.58 -2.80 0.90
CA MET A 133 -16.25 -3.61 -0.28
C MET A 133 -17.35 -3.53 -1.34
N THR A 134 -16.95 -3.35 -2.60
CA THR A 134 -17.86 -3.21 -3.75
C THR A 134 -18.21 -4.54 -4.42
N GLY A 135 -17.56 -5.64 -4.03
CA GLY A 135 -17.72 -6.96 -4.60
C GLY A 135 -17.16 -8.04 -3.68
N ASP A 136 -17.47 -9.29 -4.01
CA ASP A 136 -16.98 -10.46 -3.29
C ASP A 136 -15.50 -10.69 -3.62
N VAL A 137 -14.66 -10.72 -2.59
CA VAL A 137 -13.20 -10.76 -2.72
C VAL A 137 -12.56 -11.61 -1.61
N THR A 138 -11.34 -12.03 -1.89
CA THR A 138 -10.42 -12.67 -0.97
C THR A 138 -9.23 -11.75 -0.75
N VAL A 139 -8.99 -11.35 0.50
CA VAL A 139 -7.81 -10.60 0.92
C VAL A 139 -6.71 -11.58 1.34
N PHE A 140 -5.51 -11.38 0.79
CA PHE A 140 -4.37 -12.27 1.03
C PHE A 140 -3.13 -11.60 1.61
N ALA A 141 -3.01 -10.28 1.50
CA ALA A 141 -1.94 -9.53 2.14
C ALA A 141 -2.40 -8.11 2.51
N VAL A 142 -1.91 -7.62 3.65
CA VAL A 142 -2.18 -6.26 4.16
C VAL A 142 -0.86 -5.62 4.56
N ILE A 143 -0.64 -4.35 4.19
CA ILE A 143 0.53 -3.56 4.62
C ILE A 143 0.07 -2.29 5.34
N PRO A 144 0.39 -2.13 6.64
CA PRO A 144 0.18 -0.88 7.37
C PRO A 144 1.00 0.28 6.80
N HIS A 145 0.41 1.47 6.77
CA HIS A 145 1.09 2.70 6.36
C HIS A 145 0.60 3.92 7.15
N MET A 146 1.52 4.49 7.92
CA MET A 146 1.41 5.75 8.68
C MET A 146 2.73 6.52 8.59
N HIS A 147 2.77 7.79 8.97
CA HIS A 147 4.02 8.54 9.05
C HIS A 147 4.61 8.48 10.46
N GLN A 148 5.42 9.47 10.83
CA GLN A 148 6.37 9.42 11.95
C GLN A 148 5.70 9.34 13.32
N LEU A 149 4.46 9.80 13.46
CA LEU A 149 3.72 9.79 14.72
C LEU A 149 3.00 8.47 14.96
N GLY A 150 2.94 7.58 13.96
CA GLY A 150 2.25 6.31 14.08
C GLY A 150 2.97 5.36 15.04
N ILE A 151 2.21 4.73 15.93
CA ILE A 151 2.75 3.79 16.93
C ILE A 151 2.06 2.42 16.90
N HIS A 152 0.87 2.31 16.35
CA HIS A 152 0.14 1.04 16.27
C HIS A 152 -0.94 1.08 15.18
N MET A 153 -1.18 -0.05 14.51
CA MET A 153 -2.28 -0.19 13.56
C MET A 153 -3.05 -1.49 13.78
N GLN A 154 -4.38 -1.37 13.76
CA GLN A 154 -5.30 -2.50 13.67
C GLN A 154 -6.09 -2.43 12.37
N VAL A 155 -6.21 -3.57 11.71
CA VAL A 155 -7.03 -3.74 10.51
C VAL A 155 -7.93 -4.95 10.71
N SER A 156 -9.25 -4.77 10.65
CA SER A 156 -10.23 -5.84 10.77
C SER A 156 -11.19 -5.88 9.57
N ALA A 157 -11.65 -7.07 9.25
CA ALA A 157 -12.76 -7.33 8.35
C ALA A 157 -14.05 -7.42 9.18
N GLU A 158 -14.98 -6.50 8.97
CA GLU A 158 -16.28 -6.45 9.61
C GLU A 158 -17.33 -7.08 8.68
N THR A 159 -17.78 -8.28 9.03
CA THR A 159 -18.71 -9.07 8.22
C THR A 159 -20.01 -9.33 8.96
N SER A 160 -21.03 -9.81 8.24
CA SER A 160 -22.26 -10.34 8.86
C SER A 160 -22.04 -11.49 9.85
N ALA A 161 -20.89 -12.19 9.78
CA ALA A 161 -20.53 -13.26 10.72
C ALA A 161 -19.76 -12.75 11.96
N GLY A 162 -19.34 -11.49 11.96
CA GLY A 162 -18.53 -10.86 13.00
C GLY A 162 -17.26 -10.20 12.46
N SER A 163 -16.44 -9.71 13.40
CA SER A 163 -15.14 -9.09 13.12
C SER A 163 -14.04 -10.15 13.03
N GLN A 164 -13.20 -10.07 12.00
CA GLN A 164 -11.99 -10.87 11.82
C GLN A 164 -10.76 -9.96 11.77
N GLN A 165 -9.84 -10.11 12.71
CA GLN A 165 -8.58 -9.36 12.71
C GLN A 165 -7.68 -9.80 11.55
N MET A 166 -7.17 -8.84 10.77
CA MET A 166 -6.21 -9.07 9.68
C MET A 166 -4.79 -8.63 10.05
N VAL A 167 -4.68 -7.49 10.74
CA VAL A 167 -3.40 -6.95 11.24
C VAL A 167 -3.63 -6.35 12.61
N ASP A 168 -2.77 -6.64 13.57
CA ASP A 168 -2.72 -5.99 14.88
C ASP A 168 -1.24 -5.92 15.28
N THR A 169 -0.63 -4.74 15.15
CA THR A 169 0.81 -4.60 15.28
C THR A 169 1.20 -3.23 15.81
N ASP A 170 2.22 -3.22 16.67
CA ASP A 170 3.04 -2.03 16.89
C ASP A 170 3.59 -1.57 15.53
N TYR A 171 3.58 -0.26 15.32
CA TYR A 171 4.01 0.37 14.09
C TYR A 171 5.28 1.18 14.32
N THR A 172 6.21 1.09 13.38
CA THR A 172 7.32 2.02 13.25
C THR A 172 7.45 2.44 11.80
N PHE A 173 7.70 3.72 11.58
CA PHE A 173 7.80 4.32 10.24
C PHE A 173 8.84 3.63 9.34
N ASP A 174 9.90 3.09 9.95
CA ASP A 174 11.03 2.44 9.28
C ASP A 174 10.83 0.94 9.02
N ASP A 175 9.70 0.34 9.44
CA ASP A 175 9.40 -1.08 9.23
C ASP A 175 8.00 -1.28 8.65
N GLN A 176 7.92 -1.28 7.32
CA GLN A 176 6.67 -1.45 6.59
C GLN A 176 6.65 -2.81 5.89
N GLN A 177 5.97 -3.78 6.50
CA GLN A 177 5.91 -5.16 6.04
C GLN A 177 4.52 -5.56 5.54
N TYR A 178 4.49 -6.48 4.59
CA TYR A 178 3.26 -7.16 4.22
C TYR A 178 2.96 -8.28 5.24
N HIS A 179 1.77 -8.23 5.81
CA HIS A 179 1.18 -9.28 6.63
C HIS A 179 0.37 -10.20 5.73
N ILE A 180 0.92 -11.39 5.45
CA ILE A 180 0.21 -12.43 4.69
C ILE A 180 -0.91 -12.99 5.56
N GLN A 181 -2.09 -13.10 4.98
CA GLN A 181 -3.28 -13.59 5.68
C GLN A 181 -3.32 -15.11 5.62
N ASP A 182 -3.27 -15.76 6.78
CA ASP A 182 -3.48 -17.21 6.94
C ASP A 182 -4.36 -17.46 8.19
N PRO A 183 -5.62 -17.88 8.03
CA PRO A 183 -6.30 -18.15 6.76
C PRO A 183 -6.55 -16.88 5.92
N LEU A 184 -6.76 -17.06 4.62
CA LEU A 184 -7.22 -15.98 3.74
C LEU A 184 -8.56 -15.40 4.23
N VAL A 185 -8.77 -14.10 4.03
CA VAL A 185 -9.94 -13.38 4.55
C VAL A 185 -10.95 -13.18 3.43
N GLN A 186 -12.18 -13.68 3.63
CA GLN A 186 -13.27 -13.54 2.67
C GLN A 186 -14.15 -12.35 3.03
N LEU A 187 -14.35 -11.44 2.07
CA LEU A 187 -15.26 -10.31 2.20
C LEU A 187 -16.29 -10.35 1.08
N LYS A 188 -17.55 -10.06 1.41
CA LYS A 188 -18.62 -9.88 0.42
C LYS A 188 -18.81 -8.41 0.08
N ALA A 189 -19.52 -8.15 -1.01
CA ALA A 189 -20.04 -6.82 -1.28
C ALA A 189 -20.83 -6.29 -0.07
N GLY A 190 -20.50 -5.10 0.42
CA GLY A 190 -21.12 -4.48 1.60
C GLY A 190 -20.43 -4.77 2.93
N ASP A 191 -19.58 -5.79 3.03
CA ASP A 191 -18.71 -5.96 4.22
C ASP A 191 -17.68 -4.82 4.27
N GLN A 192 -17.16 -4.52 5.46
CA GLN A 192 -16.26 -3.38 5.67
C GLN A 192 -14.86 -3.83 6.07
N VAL A 193 -13.86 -3.05 5.69
CA VAL A 193 -12.56 -3.05 6.35
C VAL A 193 -12.50 -1.85 7.27
N LYS A 194 -12.27 -2.12 8.56
CA LYS A 194 -12.02 -1.11 9.58
C LYS A 194 -10.51 -0.99 9.76
N VAL A 195 -10.01 0.25 9.75
CA VAL A 195 -8.60 0.58 9.95
C VAL A 195 -8.51 1.55 11.12
N ASP A 196 -7.91 1.12 12.22
CA ASP A 196 -7.60 1.95 13.38
C ASP A 196 -6.10 2.26 13.38
N CYS A 197 -5.77 3.55 13.28
CA CYS A 197 -4.41 4.07 13.29
C CYS A 197 -4.20 4.82 14.61
N THR A 198 -3.29 4.34 15.47
CA THR A 198 -2.95 4.99 16.74
C THR A 198 -1.64 5.75 16.62
N TYR A 199 -1.65 7.00 17.05
CA TYR A 199 -0.54 7.93 16.98
C TYR A 199 -0.14 8.39 18.38
N TYR A 200 1.10 8.83 18.51
CA TYR A 200 1.56 9.63 19.64
C TYR A 200 2.18 10.93 19.12
N ASN A 201 1.48 12.05 19.32
CA ASN A 201 1.91 13.36 18.86
C ASN A 201 2.51 14.20 19.98
N ASP A 202 3.83 14.34 19.99
CA ASP A 202 4.60 15.13 20.95
C ASP A 202 4.98 16.55 20.45
N ARG A 203 4.47 16.96 19.28
CA ARG A 203 4.90 18.18 18.59
C ARG A 203 4.31 19.48 19.16
N GLY A 204 3.38 19.38 20.11
CA GLY A 204 2.73 20.52 20.75
C GLY A 204 1.70 21.24 19.87
N GLU A 205 1.38 20.69 18.70
CA GLU A 205 0.39 21.21 17.76
C GLU A 205 -0.33 20.05 17.05
N THR A 206 -1.57 20.30 16.61
CA THR A 206 -2.36 19.30 15.86
C THR A 206 -1.76 19.07 14.47
N VAL A 207 -1.62 17.79 14.09
CA VAL A 207 -1.15 17.35 12.78
C VAL A 207 -2.33 16.82 11.95
N TYR A 208 -2.28 17.02 10.64
CA TYR A 208 -3.36 16.67 9.71
C TYR A 208 -2.86 15.73 8.61
N PHE A 209 -3.81 15.24 7.80
CA PHE A 209 -3.49 14.49 6.58
C PHE A 209 -2.51 15.25 5.68
N GLY A 210 -1.54 14.53 5.11
CA GLY A 210 -0.72 15.05 4.01
C GLY A 210 0.42 14.12 3.61
N ASP A 211 1.02 14.44 2.45
CA ASP A 211 2.06 13.62 1.82
C ASP A 211 3.45 13.76 2.45
N SER A 212 3.68 14.84 3.20
CA SER A 212 4.93 15.04 3.93
C SER A 212 5.05 14.06 5.08
N SER A 213 6.25 13.56 5.37
CA SER A 213 6.52 12.80 6.60
C SER A 213 6.30 13.62 7.89
N LEU A 214 6.17 14.94 7.78
CA LEU A 214 5.78 15.83 8.87
C LEU A 214 4.25 16.02 8.95
N ALA A 215 3.50 15.61 7.94
CA ALA A 215 2.05 15.37 8.04
C ALA A 215 1.80 13.88 8.34
N GLU A 216 0.54 13.45 8.41
CA GLU A 216 0.19 12.06 8.70
C GLU A 216 -0.67 11.38 7.63
N MET A 217 -0.67 10.05 7.66
CA MET A 217 -1.57 9.19 6.89
C MET A 217 -2.12 8.07 7.77
N CYS A 218 -3.29 7.56 7.40
CA CYS A 218 -3.89 6.36 7.98
C CYS A 218 -4.34 5.44 6.85
N TYR A 219 -3.50 4.50 6.42
CA TYR A 219 -3.85 3.55 5.37
C TYR A 219 -3.39 2.12 5.68
N ALA A 220 -4.24 1.16 5.34
CA ALA A 220 -3.89 -0.22 5.08
C ALA A 220 -3.90 -0.43 3.56
N GLY A 221 -2.74 -0.81 3.00
CA GLY A 221 -2.66 -1.33 1.64
C GLY A 221 -3.15 -2.78 1.62
N ILE A 222 -4.16 -3.09 0.81
CA ILE A 222 -4.81 -4.40 0.80
C ILE A 222 -4.68 -5.00 -0.58
N TYR A 223 -4.08 -6.19 -0.65
CA TYR A 223 -4.13 -7.03 -1.81
C TYR A 223 -5.32 -7.98 -1.75
N ARG A 224 -6.12 -7.96 -2.81
CA ARG A 224 -7.30 -8.82 -2.96
C ARG A 224 -7.41 -9.44 -4.35
N TYR A 225 -8.17 -10.51 -4.45
CA TYR A 225 -8.64 -11.08 -5.71
C TYR A 225 -10.12 -11.52 -5.61
N PRO A 226 -10.87 -11.59 -6.72
CA PRO A 226 -10.49 -11.11 -8.04
C PRO A 226 -10.38 -9.58 -8.08
N ALA A 227 -9.60 -9.06 -9.02
CA ALA A 227 -9.57 -7.65 -9.33
C ALA A 227 -10.95 -7.21 -9.83
N LEU A 228 -11.50 -6.15 -9.23
CA LEU A 228 -12.82 -5.62 -9.62
C LEU A 228 -12.69 -4.51 -10.67
N GLY A 229 -11.46 -4.07 -10.98
CA GLY A 229 -11.20 -3.00 -11.93
C GLY A 229 -11.48 -1.60 -11.36
N THR A 230 -11.86 -1.53 -10.08
CA THR A 230 -12.00 -0.30 -9.30
C THR A 230 -11.06 -0.39 -8.09
N PRO A 231 -9.82 0.13 -8.18
CA PRO A 231 -8.84 0.06 -7.09
C PRO A 231 -9.14 1.05 -5.95
N TYR A 232 -10.32 1.67 -6.00
CA TYR A 232 -10.82 2.57 -4.99
C TYR A 232 -11.93 1.91 -4.22
N ILE A 233 -11.98 2.22 -2.93
CA ILE A 233 -13.02 1.81 -2.02
C ILE A 233 -13.57 3.06 -1.34
N THR A 234 -14.89 3.12 -1.16
CA THR A 234 -15.49 4.25 -0.43
C THR A 234 -15.23 4.05 1.05
N CYS A 235 -14.49 4.99 1.63
CA CYS A 235 -14.23 5.06 3.06
C CYS A 235 -15.09 6.13 3.72
N THR A 236 -15.65 5.82 4.88
CA THR A 236 -16.36 6.75 5.76
C THR A 236 -15.58 6.93 7.05
N GLN A 237 -15.76 8.12 7.65
CA GLN A 237 -15.22 8.47 8.97
C GLN A 237 -16.03 7.82 10.09
#